data_AF-A0A7Y5QPI0-F1
#
_entry.id   AF-A0A7Y5QPI0-F1
#
_cell.length_a   1.000
_cell.length_b   1.000
_cell.length_c   1.000
_cell.angle_alpha   90.00
_cell.angle_beta   90.00
_cell.angle_gamma   90.00
#
_symmetry.space_group_name_H-M   'P 1'
#
loop_
_entity.id
_entity.type
_entity.pdbx_description
1 polymer ?
#
loop_
_entity_poly.entity_id
_entity_poly.type
_entity_poly.pdbx_seq_one_letter_code
_entity_poly.pdbx_strand_id
1 'polypeptide(L)'
;MDTPLTHANLRQFTGDLERFRHPIARGVIYTPGIRYLASRGGAYWLIDEIALAIAGGDVARAGRSDERVLSLHFWRLEVREDRSATLTARADDGVDPFVTRHIPWTDFPLDHVDVWAGFDGRYWTLYLPSEH
;
A
#
# COMPACT_ATOMS: atom_id res chain seq x y z
N MET A 1 -16.53 -18.70 13.17
CA MET A 1 -15.09 -18.58 12.87
C MET A 1 -15.00 -17.68 11.65
N ASP A 2 -14.43 -16.49 11.78
CA ASP A 2 -14.20 -15.61 10.63
C ASP A 2 -13.24 -16.30 9.66
N THR A 3 -13.61 -16.37 8.38
CA THR A 3 -12.74 -16.93 7.35
C THR A 3 -11.48 -16.07 7.22
N PRO A 4 -10.27 -16.66 7.24
CA PRO A 4 -9.03 -15.92 7.08
C PRO A 4 -9.00 -15.19 5.74
N LEU A 5 -8.40 -14.00 5.73
CA LEU A 5 -8.21 -13.24 4.49
C LEU A 5 -7.40 -14.08 3.50
N THR A 6 -7.84 -14.11 2.24
CA THR A 6 -7.12 -14.75 1.14
C THR A 6 -6.88 -13.77 0.00
N HIS A 7 -5.89 -14.06 -0.85
CA HIS A 7 -5.67 -13.32 -2.09
C HIS A 7 -6.91 -13.31 -3.01
N ALA A 8 -7.71 -14.38 -3.01
CA ALA A 8 -8.95 -14.42 -3.78
C ALA A 8 -9.98 -13.38 -3.30
N ASN A 9 -10.03 -13.11 -2.00
CA ASN A 9 -10.90 -12.05 -1.46
C ASN A 9 -10.43 -10.66 -1.87
N LEU A 10 -9.16 -10.46 -2.19
CA LEU A 10 -8.65 -9.17 -2.66
C LEU A 10 -8.91 -8.98 -4.16
N ARG A 11 -8.76 -10.05 -4.96
CA ARG A 11 -8.96 -9.99 -6.43
C ARG A 11 -10.40 -9.71 -6.87
N GLN A 12 -11.38 -9.83 -5.98
CA GLN A 12 -12.79 -9.52 -6.32
C GLN A 12 -13.05 -8.02 -6.44
N PHE A 13 -12.18 -7.17 -5.90
CA PHE A 13 -12.30 -5.72 -6.02
C PHE A 13 -11.84 -5.28 -7.40
N THR A 14 -12.74 -4.67 -8.14
CA THR A 14 -12.53 -4.15 -9.50
C THR A 14 -13.07 -2.73 -9.53
N GLY A 15 -12.18 -1.74 -9.59
CA GLY A 15 -12.44 -0.30 -9.68
C GLY A 15 -13.79 0.24 -9.15
N ASP A 16 -13.79 0.90 -8.00
CA ASP A 16 -14.94 1.65 -7.47
C ASP A 16 -14.71 3.18 -7.57
N LEU A 17 -15.74 4.02 -7.36
CA LEU A 17 -15.63 5.48 -7.19
C LEU A 17 -15.61 5.91 -5.71
N GLU A 18 -16.02 5.05 -4.78
CA GLU A 18 -15.98 5.31 -3.34
C GLU A 18 -14.52 5.48 -2.88
N ARG A 19 -14.26 6.51 -2.07
CA ARG A 19 -12.93 6.81 -1.56
C ARG A 19 -12.99 7.13 -0.07
N PHE A 20 -12.09 6.55 0.69
CA PHE A 20 -11.86 6.88 2.08
C PHE A 20 -10.66 7.80 2.19
N ARG A 21 -10.72 8.75 3.11
CA ARG A 21 -9.61 9.68 3.34
C ARG A 21 -8.82 9.25 4.56
N HIS A 22 -7.49 9.25 4.42
CA HIS A 22 -6.62 9.06 5.57
C HIS A 22 -6.78 10.23 6.57
N PRO A 23 -6.92 9.97 7.88
CA PRO A 23 -7.23 11.02 8.86
C PRO A 23 -6.10 12.04 9.05
N ILE A 24 -4.84 11.59 9.07
CA ILE A 24 -3.66 12.43 9.28
C ILE A 24 -3.09 12.94 7.94
N ALA A 25 -2.61 12.04 7.08
CA ALA A 25 -2.13 12.34 5.73
C ALA A 25 -3.29 12.63 4.75
N ARG A 26 -3.99 13.75 4.92
CA ARG A 26 -5.22 14.08 4.17
C ARG A 26 -5.09 14.16 2.65
N GLY A 27 -3.86 14.22 2.12
CA GLY A 27 -3.56 14.11 0.68
C GLY A 27 -3.64 12.68 0.14
N VAL A 28 -3.81 11.68 1.02
CA VAL A 28 -3.93 10.27 0.69
C VAL A 28 -5.37 9.81 0.89
N ILE A 29 -5.89 9.13 -0.13
CA ILE A 29 -7.19 8.45 -0.14
C ILE A 29 -6.99 6.99 -0.51
N TYR A 30 -7.98 6.14 -0.26
CA TYR A 30 -7.89 4.72 -0.57
C TYR A 30 -9.24 4.11 -0.93
N THR A 31 -9.22 3.00 -1.67
CA THR A 31 -10.39 2.30 -2.21
C THR A 31 -11.08 1.40 -1.18
N PRO A 32 -12.30 0.90 -1.49
CA PRO A 32 -12.94 -0.15 -0.72
C PRO A 32 -12.10 -1.41 -0.59
N GLY A 33 -11.34 -1.80 -1.63
CA GLY A 33 -10.44 -2.95 -1.59
C GLY A 33 -9.36 -2.81 -0.52
N ILE A 34 -8.74 -1.63 -0.43
CA ILE A 34 -7.74 -1.33 0.61
C ILE A 34 -8.38 -1.27 2.01
N ARG A 35 -9.58 -0.70 2.14
CA ARG A 35 -10.31 -0.71 3.42
C ARG A 35 -10.62 -2.14 3.87
N TYR A 36 -11.04 -3.00 2.94
CA TYR A 36 -11.33 -4.41 3.22
C TYR A 36 -10.07 -5.18 3.62
N LEU A 37 -8.96 -4.98 2.89
CA LEU A 37 -7.63 -5.51 3.24
C LEU A 37 -7.26 -5.16 4.68
N ALA A 38 -7.32 -3.88 5.04
CA ALA A 38 -6.97 -3.42 6.37
C ALA A 38 -7.91 -3.95 7.45
N SER A 39 -9.22 -3.96 7.19
CA SER A 39 -10.21 -4.45 8.15
C SER A 39 -10.13 -5.95 8.39
N ARG A 40 -9.93 -6.76 7.35
CA ARG A 40 -9.88 -8.23 7.46
C ARG A 40 -8.49 -8.75 7.82
N GLY A 41 -7.45 -8.01 7.45
CA GLY A 41 -6.05 -8.35 7.74
C GLY A 41 -5.49 -7.71 8.99
N GLY A 42 -6.28 -6.92 9.75
CA GLY A 42 -5.77 -6.17 10.91
C GLY A 42 -4.70 -5.13 10.55
N ALA A 43 -4.71 -4.64 9.31
CA ALA A 43 -3.58 -3.95 8.69
C ALA A 43 -3.83 -2.47 8.40
N TYR A 44 -4.58 -1.76 9.24
CA TYR A 44 -4.68 -0.29 9.11
C TYR A 44 -3.31 0.39 9.27
N TRP A 45 -2.41 -0.21 10.04
CA TRP A 45 -1.01 0.23 10.14
C TRP A 45 -0.29 0.25 8.78
N LEU A 46 -0.63 -0.65 7.84
CA LEU A 46 -0.02 -0.66 6.51
C LEU A 46 -0.45 0.57 5.71
N ILE A 47 -1.71 0.98 5.85
CA ILE A 47 -2.22 2.23 5.26
C ILE A 47 -1.49 3.42 5.88
N ASP A 48 -1.33 3.44 7.20
CA ASP A 48 -0.63 4.51 7.92
C ASP A 48 0.83 4.64 7.45
N GLU A 49 1.58 3.53 7.38
CA GLU A 49 2.98 3.51 6.92
C GLU A 49 3.14 4.08 5.50
N ILE A 50 2.30 3.64 4.57
CA ILE A 50 2.33 4.11 3.17
C ILE A 50 1.97 5.60 3.12
N ALA A 51 0.89 6.00 3.78
CA ALA A 51 0.40 7.37 3.73
C ALA A 51 1.36 8.37 4.39
N LEU A 52 2.01 7.97 5.48
CA LEU A 52 3.03 8.76 6.16
C LEU A 52 4.33 8.85 5.34
N ALA A 53 4.73 7.81 4.61
CA ALA A 53 5.86 7.92 3.69
C ALA A 53 5.59 8.91 2.54
N ILE A 54 4.37 8.90 1.99
CA ILE A 54 3.93 9.86 0.98
C ILE A 54 3.96 11.28 1.57
N ALA A 55 3.28 11.50 2.71
CA ALA A 55 3.15 12.84 3.32
C ALA A 55 4.46 13.35 3.95
N GLY A 56 5.32 12.45 4.43
CA GLY A 56 6.61 12.72 5.04
C GLY A 56 7.72 13.03 4.05
N GLY A 57 7.43 12.97 2.74
CA GLY A 57 8.32 13.42 1.68
C GLY A 57 9.29 12.35 1.16
N ASP A 58 9.11 11.08 1.50
CA ASP A 58 9.91 10.00 0.90
C ASP A 58 9.66 9.91 -0.61
N VAL A 59 8.40 9.98 -1.02
CA VAL A 59 7.98 10.00 -2.44
C VAL A 59 8.50 11.27 -3.13
N ALA A 60 8.37 12.44 -2.51
CA ALA A 60 8.88 13.69 -3.07
C ALA A 60 10.41 13.69 -3.22
N ARG A 61 11.13 13.03 -2.30
CA ARG A 61 12.59 12.86 -2.37
C ARG A 61 12.99 11.92 -3.50
N ALA A 62 12.34 10.77 -3.60
CA ALA A 62 12.59 9.79 -4.66
C ALA A 62 12.26 10.37 -6.05
N GLY A 63 11.19 11.15 -6.15
CA GLY A 63 10.75 11.83 -7.37
C GLY A 63 11.78 12.79 -7.98
N ARG A 64 12.76 13.26 -7.21
CA ARG A 64 13.86 14.09 -7.74
C ARG A 64 14.84 13.30 -8.59
N SER A 65 14.91 11.99 -8.38
CA SER A 65 15.79 11.08 -9.13
C SER A 65 15.03 10.25 -10.16
N ASP A 66 13.75 9.97 -9.91
CA ASP A 66 12.88 9.21 -10.80
C ASP A 66 11.46 9.80 -10.80
N GLU A 67 11.13 10.58 -11.83
CA GLU A 67 9.85 11.28 -11.94
C GLU A 67 8.64 10.33 -11.99
N ARG A 68 8.82 9.06 -12.38
CA ARG A 68 7.73 8.06 -12.40
C ARG A 68 7.09 7.90 -11.02
N VAL A 69 7.91 8.01 -9.96
CA VAL A 69 7.48 7.91 -8.56
C VAL A 69 6.45 8.99 -8.19
N LEU A 70 6.45 10.13 -8.89
CA LEU A 70 5.51 11.24 -8.68
C LEU A 70 4.14 11.01 -9.33
N SER A 71 4.01 10.01 -10.21
CA SER A 71 2.73 9.63 -10.81
C SER A 71 2.20 8.30 -10.30
N LEU A 72 3.04 7.27 -10.22
CA LEU A 72 2.65 5.91 -9.86
C LEU A 72 3.84 5.20 -9.21
N HIS A 73 3.58 4.51 -8.09
CA HIS A 73 4.58 3.65 -7.47
C HIS A 73 3.92 2.48 -6.75
N PHE A 74 4.72 1.44 -6.49
CA PHE A 74 4.24 0.12 -6.11
C PHE A 74 4.80 -0.27 -4.75
N TRP A 75 3.90 -0.55 -3.81
CA TRP A 75 4.25 -1.02 -2.48
C TRP A 75 4.04 -2.53 -2.37
N ARG A 76 4.97 -3.20 -1.71
CA ARG A 76 4.88 -4.63 -1.42
C ARG A 76 5.27 -4.90 0.03
N LEU A 77 4.36 -5.50 0.77
CA LEU A 77 4.64 -6.10 2.08
C LEU A 77 4.94 -7.58 1.86
N GLU A 78 6.09 -8.05 2.32
CA GLU A 78 6.45 -9.46 2.37
C GLU A 78 6.59 -9.90 3.82
N VAL A 79 5.86 -10.95 4.22
CA VAL A 79 5.86 -11.53 5.56
C VAL A 79 6.59 -12.86 5.51
N ARG A 80 7.63 -13.01 6.35
CA ARG A 80 8.42 -14.23 6.48
C ARG A 80 7.76 -15.23 7.42
N GLU A 81 8.25 -16.47 7.38
CA GLU A 81 7.78 -17.56 8.24
C GLU A 81 7.93 -17.24 9.74
N ASP A 82 8.96 -16.48 10.12
CA ASP A 82 9.22 -16.03 11.50
C ASP A 82 8.35 -14.83 11.93
N ARG A 83 7.38 -14.43 11.08
CA ARG A 83 6.47 -13.29 11.26
C ARG A 83 7.13 -11.92 11.20
N SER A 84 8.43 -11.83 10.91
CA SER A 84 9.03 -10.57 10.46
C SER A 84 8.51 -10.20 9.08
N ALA A 85 8.53 -8.92 8.75
CA ALA A 85 8.10 -8.45 7.45
C ALA A 85 9.00 -7.34 6.89
N THR A 86 8.92 -7.14 5.58
CA THR A 86 9.61 -6.07 4.88
C THR A 86 8.61 -5.37 3.95
N LEU A 87 8.42 -4.07 4.17
CA LEU A 87 7.64 -3.21 3.30
C LEU A 87 8.59 -2.46 2.38
N THR A 88 8.38 -2.56 1.08
CA THR A 88 9.16 -1.84 0.07
C THR A 88 8.27 -0.99 -0.83
N ALA A 89 8.80 0.12 -1.34
CA ALA A 89 8.19 0.93 -2.38
C ALA A 89 9.14 1.07 -3.57
N ARG A 90 8.64 0.83 -4.79
CA ARG A 90 9.42 0.85 -6.04
C ARG A 90 8.74 1.72 -7.09
N ALA A 91 9.55 2.29 -7.99
CA ALA A 91 9.04 3.03 -9.14
C ALA A 91 8.41 2.10 -10.20
N ASP A 92 8.96 0.89 -10.35
CA ASP A 92 8.53 -0.12 -11.31
C ASP A 92 9.08 -1.51 -10.94
N ASP A 93 8.64 -2.54 -11.65
CA ASP A 93 9.22 -3.89 -11.52
C ASP A 93 10.71 -3.89 -11.92
N GLY A 94 11.51 -4.68 -11.21
CA GLY A 94 12.96 -4.74 -11.39
C GLY A 94 13.74 -3.48 -10.98
N VAL A 95 13.09 -2.43 -10.48
CA VAL A 95 13.76 -1.21 -9.97
C VAL A 95 14.00 -1.32 -8.48
N ASP A 96 15.18 -0.89 -8.01
CA ASP A 96 15.51 -0.86 -6.58
C ASP A 96 14.49 -0.04 -5.76
N PRO A 97 14.20 -0.47 -4.51
CA PRO A 97 13.20 0.21 -3.70
C PRO A 97 13.73 1.55 -3.19
N PHE A 98 12.92 2.60 -3.31
CA PHE A 98 13.24 3.93 -2.76
C PHE A 98 12.81 4.07 -1.29
N VAL A 99 11.94 3.18 -0.80
CA VAL A 99 11.64 2.99 0.62
C VAL A 99 11.78 1.51 0.95
N THR A 100 12.44 1.23 2.08
CA THR A 100 12.46 -0.09 2.72
C THR A 100 12.20 0.11 4.21
N ARG A 101 11.23 -0.62 4.77
CA ARG A 101 10.91 -0.65 6.19
C ARG A 101 10.99 -2.09 6.68
N HIS A 102 11.76 -2.30 7.75
CA HIS A 102 11.81 -3.58 8.43
C HIS A 102 10.79 -3.61 9.56
N ILE A 103 9.92 -4.61 9.56
CA ILE A 103 8.89 -4.82 10.57
C ILE A 103 9.31 -6.06 11.37
N PRO A 104 9.74 -5.91 12.64
CA PRO A 104 10.23 -7.05 13.43
C PRO A 104 9.20 -8.15 13.62
N TRP A 105 7.91 -7.79 13.65
CA TRP A 105 6.82 -8.75 13.81
C TRP A 105 5.49 -8.16 13.30
N THR A 106 4.65 -9.00 12.69
CA THR A 106 3.26 -8.68 12.33
C THR A 106 2.37 -9.92 12.44
N ASP A 107 1.07 -9.73 12.67
CA ASP A 107 0.00 -10.72 12.57
C ASP A 107 -0.74 -10.69 11.22
N PHE A 108 -0.27 -9.91 10.24
CA PHE A 108 -0.85 -9.85 8.90
C PHE A 108 -1.00 -11.24 8.27
N PRO A 109 -2.20 -11.66 7.83
CA PRO A 109 -2.48 -13.07 7.58
C PRO A 109 -1.92 -13.62 6.26
N LEU A 110 -1.53 -12.75 5.31
CA LEU A 110 -0.96 -13.17 4.03
C LEU A 110 0.58 -13.17 4.10
N ASP A 111 1.20 -14.02 3.29
CA ASP A 111 2.64 -14.03 3.06
C ASP A 111 3.11 -12.77 2.30
N HIS A 112 2.23 -12.16 1.51
CA HIS A 112 2.47 -10.86 0.90
C HIS A 112 1.18 -10.11 0.55
N VAL A 113 1.32 -8.82 0.25
CA VAL A 113 0.30 -8.03 -0.44
C VAL A 113 0.95 -6.88 -1.20
N ASP A 114 0.40 -6.56 -2.37
CA ASP A 114 0.77 -5.38 -3.14
C ASP A 114 -0.29 -4.28 -2.98
N VAL A 115 0.16 -3.04 -2.82
CA VAL A 115 -0.66 -1.83 -2.75
C VAL A 115 -0.09 -0.82 -3.73
N TRP A 116 -0.90 -0.34 -4.66
CA TRP A 116 -0.45 0.63 -5.67
C TRP A 116 -0.89 2.03 -5.26
N ALA A 117 -0.04 3.02 -5.54
CA ALA A 117 -0.28 4.40 -5.19
C ALA A 117 -0.17 5.28 -6.45
N GLY A 118 -1.31 5.79 -6.91
CA GLY A 118 -1.40 6.66 -8.09
C GLY A 118 -1.81 8.09 -7.73
N PHE A 119 -1.22 9.08 -8.38
CA PHE A 119 -1.54 10.50 -8.19
C PHE A 119 -2.43 11.04 -9.31
N ASP A 120 -3.59 11.60 -8.95
CA ASP A 120 -4.57 12.16 -9.90
C ASP A 120 -4.41 13.67 -10.15
N GLY A 121 -3.32 14.27 -9.65
CA GLY A 121 -3.12 15.73 -9.64
C GLY A 121 -3.64 16.42 -8.37
N ARG A 122 -4.39 15.73 -7.51
CA ARG A 122 -4.94 16.26 -6.25
C ARG A 122 -4.70 15.35 -5.05
N TYR A 123 -4.89 14.05 -5.21
CA TYR A 123 -4.77 13.04 -4.18
C TYR A 123 -3.93 11.85 -4.65
N TRP A 124 -3.19 11.28 -3.70
CA TRP A 124 -2.64 9.94 -3.84
C TRP A 124 -3.73 8.94 -3.50
N THR A 125 -4.07 8.06 -4.43
CA THR A 125 -5.03 6.97 -4.19
C THR A 125 -4.26 5.68 -3.97
N LEU A 126 -4.49 5.01 -2.83
CA LEU A 126 -4.07 3.64 -2.60
C LEU A 126 -5.14 2.68 -3.10
N TYR A 127 -4.74 1.69 -3.89
CA TYR A 127 -5.65 0.69 -4.46
C TYR A 127 -4.95 -0.66 -4.64
N LEU A 128 -5.75 -1.73 -4.72
CA LEU A 128 -5.24 -3.06 -5.02
C LEU A 128 -4.86 -3.15 -6.52
N PRO A 129 -3.92 -4.04 -6.91
CA PRO A 129 -3.57 -4.23 -8.31
C PRO A 129 -4.76 -4.54 -9.23
N SER A 130 -5.77 -5.26 -8.73
CA SER A 130 -7.00 -5.59 -9.48
C SER A 130 -7.94 -4.39 -9.69
N GLU A 131 -7.66 -3.25 -9.06
CA GLU A 131 -8.42 -2.01 -9.18
C GLU A 131 -7.75 -0.98 -10.10
N HIS A 132 -6.59 -1.29 -10.69
CA HIS A 132 -5.95 -0.46 -11.72
C HIS A 132 -6.63 -0.63 -13.08
#